data_AF-A0A7V6XJ46-F1
#
_entry.id   AF-A0A7V6XJ46-F1
#
_cell.length_a   1.000
_cell.length_b   1.000
_cell.length_c   1.000
_cell.angle_alpha   90.00
_cell.angle_beta   90.00
_cell.angle_gamma   90.00
#
_symmetry.space_group_name_H-M   'P 1'
#
loop_
_entity.id
_entity.type
_entity.pdbx_description
1 polymer ?
#
loop_
_entity_poly.entity_id
_entity_poly.type
_entity_poly.pdbx_seq_one_letter_code
_entity_poly.pdbx_strand_id
1 'polypeptide(L)'
;RLKSAKFLAEYLVNNTCDRISVVVFQENDVEVIVPFTRNFNLVQRNLSKIDSKGLTPLALAIEKSLEYIESEKKKEILMMLITDGIPTVSNSSMDPVKDAINAARKIAEKNIYFSCIGLQPNKKHLEQIAKEGQGNLYIVDELRTDLLIHIANKEREAQ
;
A
#
# COMPACT_ATOMS: atom_id res chain seq x y z
N ARG A 1 -3.03 -13.91 -2.62
CA ARG A 1 -2.91 -12.43 -2.79
C ARG A 1 -3.48 -11.69 -1.58
N LEU A 2 -4.79 -11.48 -1.47
CA LEU A 2 -5.39 -10.81 -0.30
C LEU A 2 -5.07 -11.53 1.03
N LYS A 3 -5.19 -12.86 1.07
CA LYS A 3 -4.81 -13.66 2.25
C LYS A 3 -3.36 -13.39 2.72
N SER A 4 -2.43 -13.28 1.77
CA SER A 4 -1.02 -13.03 2.06
C SER A 4 -0.78 -11.62 2.61
N ALA A 5 -1.47 -10.62 2.06
CA ALA A 5 -1.40 -9.24 2.55
C ALA A 5 -2.00 -9.09 3.95
N LYS A 6 -3.14 -9.75 4.23
CA LYS A 6 -3.72 -9.81 5.59
C LYS A 6 -2.73 -10.44 6.58
N PHE A 7 -2.14 -11.57 6.21
CA PHE A 7 -1.16 -12.24 7.05
C PHE A 7 0.06 -11.36 7.32
N LEU A 8 0.55 -10.61 6.32
CA LEU A 8 1.65 -9.66 6.54
C LEU A 8 1.30 -8.64 7.63
N ALA A 9 0.11 -8.04 7.59
CA ALA A 9 -0.31 -7.08 8.60
C ALA A 9 -0.40 -7.72 10.01
N GLU A 10 -0.96 -8.92 10.13
CA GLU A 10 -0.97 -9.68 11.39
C GLU A 10 0.44 -10.02 11.89
N TYR A 11 1.32 -10.42 10.97
CA TYR A 11 2.72 -10.70 11.28
C TYR A 11 3.43 -9.47 11.82
N LEU A 12 3.30 -8.32 11.15
CA LEU A 12 3.99 -7.10 11.56
C LEU A 12 3.53 -6.64 12.94
N VAL A 13 2.23 -6.55 13.19
CA VAL A 13 1.73 -6.11 14.50
C VAL A 13 2.13 -7.05 15.64
N ASN A 14 2.33 -8.34 15.35
CA ASN A 14 2.69 -9.35 16.34
C ASN A 14 4.21 -9.47 16.57
N ASN A 15 5.02 -9.24 15.54
CA ASN A 15 6.46 -9.53 15.57
C ASN A 15 7.34 -8.27 15.56
N THR A 16 6.76 -7.08 15.47
CA THR A 16 7.50 -5.81 15.47
C THR A 16 6.98 -4.85 16.55
N CYS A 17 7.75 -3.79 16.79
CA CYS A 17 7.35 -2.71 17.70
C CYS A 17 6.56 -1.59 17.02
N ASP A 18 6.25 -1.72 15.73
CA ASP A 18 5.64 -0.64 14.95
C ASP A 18 4.14 -0.58 15.16
N ARG A 19 3.59 0.62 14.96
CA ARG A 19 2.15 0.78 14.74
C ARG A 19 1.87 0.54 13.28
N ILE A 20 0.94 -0.35 12.97
CA ILE A 20 0.50 -0.57 11.60
C ILE A 20 -0.83 0.09 11.33
N SER A 21 -1.04 0.55 10.10
CA SER A 21 -2.34 0.89 9.55
C SER A 21 -2.54 0.12 8.26
N VAL A 22 -3.79 -0.22 7.95
CA VAL A 22 -4.17 -0.89 6.71
C VAL A 22 -5.22 -0.04 6.03
N VAL A 23 -4.89 0.39 4.81
CA VAL A 23 -5.80 1.09 3.90
C VAL A 23 -6.15 0.13 2.78
N VAL A 24 -7.44 -0.02 2.51
CA VAL A 24 -7.96 -0.85 1.42
C VAL A 24 -8.58 0.06 0.39
N PHE A 25 -8.34 -0.25 -0.87
CA PHE A 25 -8.92 0.46 -2.00
C PHE A 25 -9.59 -0.56 -2.92
N GLN A 26 -10.86 -0.34 -3.23
CA GLN A 26 -11.66 -1.22 -4.07
C GLN A 26 -12.78 -0.43 -4.73
N GLU A 27 -13.19 -0.84 -5.93
CA GLU A 27 -14.22 -0.12 -6.70
C GLU A 27 -13.83 1.36 -6.87
N ASN A 28 -14.62 2.28 -6.29
CA ASN A 28 -14.36 3.72 -6.30
C ASN A 28 -14.14 4.28 -4.89
N ASP A 29 -13.77 3.43 -3.92
CA ASP A 29 -13.66 3.80 -2.52
C ASP A 29 -12.30 3.40 -1.92
N VAL A 30 -11.91 4.14 -0.87
CA VAL A 30 -10.69 3.94 -0.11
C VAL A 30 -11.01 4.09 1.37
N GLU A 31 -10.80 3.01 2.13
CA GLU A 31 -11.13 2.94 3.55
C GLU A 31 -9.90 2.60 4.40
N VAL A 32 -9.72 3.33 5.50
CA VAL A 32 -8.78 2.95 6.56
C VAL A 32 -9.43 1.89 7.43
N ILE A 33 -9.26 0.62 7.06
CA ILE A 33 -9.89 -0.51 7.77
C ILE A 33 -9.21 -0.81 9.11
N VAL A 34 -7.90 -0.53 9.22
CA VAL A 34 -7.14 -0.61 10.47
C VAL A 34 -6.45 0.75 10.67
N PRO A 35 -6.86 1.54 11.69
CA PRO A 35 -6.11 2.74 12.05
C PRO A 35 -4.77 2.37 12.70
N PHE A 36 -3.81 3.30 12.73
CA PHE A 36 -2.49 3.07 13.33
C PHE A 36 -2.58 2.46 14.73
N THR A 37 -2.16 1.21 14.89
CA THR A 37 -2.33 0.45 16.13
C THR A 37 -1.24 -0.59 16.35
N ARG A 38 -1.06 -0.99 17.62
CA ARG A 38 -0.30 -2.17 18.05
C ARG A 38 -1.20 -3.28 18.60
N ASN A 39 -2.52 -3.09 18.55
CA ASN A 39 -3.47 -4.03 19.10
C ASN A 39 -3.74 -5.14 18.08
N PHE A 40 -3.14 -6.31 18.30
CA PHE A 40 -3.32 -7.50 17.47
C PHE A 40 -4.80 -7.86 17.25
N ASN A 41 -5.62 -7.85 18.30
CA ASN A 41 -7.04 -8.20 18.21
C ASN A 41 -7.83 -7.19 17.34
N LEU A 42 -7.48 -5.91 17.41
CA LEU A 42 -8.09 -4.88 16.56
C LEU A 42 -7.71 -5.09 15.08
N VAL A 43 -6.45 -5.40 14.81
CA VAL A 43 -5.95 -5.72 13.47
C VAL A 43 -6.70 -6.92 12.92
N GLN A 44 -6.66 -8.06 13.61
CA GLN A 44 -7.28 -9.31 13.17
C GLN A 44 -8.79 -9.14 12.91
N ARG A 45 -9.52 -8.50 13.84
CA ARG A 45 -10.97 -8.26 13.71
C ARG A 45 -11.34 -7.39 12.51
N ASN A 46 -10.50 -6.43 12.14
CA ASN A 46 -10.80 -5.55 11.02
C ASN A 46 -10.34 -6.17 9.69
N LEU A 47 -9.19 -6.85 9.67
CA LEU A 47 -8.73 -7.60 8.50
C LEU A 47 -9.71 -8.70 8.09
N SER A 48 -10.42 -9.32 9.04
CA SER A 48 -11.42 -10.35 8.73
C SER A 48 -12.62 -9.81 7.94
N LYS A 49 -12.84 -8.49 7.91
CA LYS A 49 -13.94 -7.84 7.18
C LYS A 49 -13.59 -7.48 5.74
N ILE A 50 -12.31 -7.53 5.37
CA ILE A 50 -11.88 -7.15 4.02
C ILE A 50 -12.21 -8.28 3.06
N ASP A 51 -12.98 -7.98 2.03
CA ASP A 51 -13.18 -8.86 0.89
C ASP A 51 -12.57 -8.21 -0.36
N SER A 52 -12.06 -9.01 -1.29
CA SER A 52 -11.55 -8.47 -2.55
C SER A 52 -12.71 -8.16 -3.49
N LYS A 53 -12.82 -6.92 -3.96
CA LYS A 53 -13.83 -6.51 -4.93
C LYS A 53 -13.27 -5.58 -6.02
N GLY A 54 -13.88 -5.69 -7.20
CA GLY A 54 -13.98 -4.60 -8.17
C GLY A 54 -12.67 -4.07 -8.75
N LEU A 55 -12.60 -2.74 -8.79
CA LEU A 55 -11.61 -1.93 -9.49
C LEU A 55 -10.42 -1.56 -8.59
N THR A 56 -9.36 -1.04 -9.20
CA THR A 56 -8.12 -0.59 -8.53
C THR A 56 -8.01 0.95 -8.65
N PRO A 57 -8.65 1.73 -7.76
CA PRO A 57 -8.59 3.19 -7.78
C PRO A 57 -7.28 3.71 -7.18
N LEU A 58 -6.16 3.38 -7.82
CA LEU A 58 -4.82 3.55 -7.23
C LEU A 58 -4.45 5.01 -6.94
N ALA A 59 -4.83 5.94 -7.82
CA ALA A 59 -4.60 7.37 -7.60
C ALA A 59 -5.30 7.85 -6.32
N LEU A 60 -6.58 7.52 -6.18
CA LEU A 60 -7.38 7.84 -4.99
C LEU A 60 -6.79 7.16 -3.73
N ALA A 61 -6.31 5.92 -3.86
CA ALA A 61 -5.70 5.18 -2.75
C ALA A 61 -4.47 5.89 -2.19
N ILE A 62 -3.58 6.35 -3.08
CA ILE A 62 -2.39 7.11 -2.70
C ILE A 62 -2.81 8.43 -2.04
N GLU A 63 -3.69 9.21 -2.68
CA GLU A 63 -4.14 10.51 -2.17
C GLU A 63 -4.77 10.41 -0.78
N LYS A 64 -5.71 9.48 -0.59
CA LYS A 64 -6.38 9.26 0.70
C LYS A 64 -5.44 8.76 1.79
N SER A 65 -4.45 7.94 1.42
CA SER A 65 -3.45 7.48 2.37
C SER A 65 -2.53 8.62 2.83
N LEU A 66 -2.16 9.53 1.92
CA LEU A 66 -1.38 10.73 2.26
C LEU A 66 -2.17 11.66 3.18
N GLU A 67 -3.44 11.94 2.85
CA GLU A 67 -4.36 12.70 3.71
C GLU A 67 -4.48 12.07 5.11
N TYR A 68 -4.61 10.75 5.17
CA TYR A 68 -4.68 10.01 6.44
C TYR A 68 -3.38 10.16 7.25
N ILE A 69 -2.22 9.94 6.65
CA ILE A 69 -0.91 10.09 7.30
C ILE A 69 -0.72 11.49 7.87
N GLU A 70 -1.09 12.53 7.11
CA GLU A 70 -1.03 13.92 7.56
C GLU A 70 -1.94 14.20 8.75
N SER A 71 -3.17 13.67 8.71
CA SER A 71 -4.14 13.85 9.80
C SER A 71 -3.66 13.24 11.13
N GLU A 72 -2.89 12.16 11.06
CA GLU A 72 -2.33 11.44 12.20
C GLU A 72 -1.05 12.09 12.76
N LYS A 73 -0.53 13.13 12.09
CA LYS A 73 0.71 13.87 12.45
C LYS A 73 1.90 12.95 12.73
N LYS A 74 1.98 11.82 12.02
CA LYS A 74 3.08 10.86 12.19
C LYS A 74 4.31 11.35 11.46
N LYS A 75 5.46 11.19 12.10
CA LYS A 75 6.78 11.32 11.49
C LYS A 75 7.30 9.90 11.21
N GLU A 76 8.12 9.74 10.17
CA GLU A 76 8.80 8.48 9.84
C GLU A 76 7.82 7.33 9.50
N ILE A 77 7.10 7.47 8.38
CA ILE A 77 6.19 6.43 7.86
C ILE A 77 6.85 5.67 6.71
N LEU A 78 6.84 4.33 6.82
CA LEU A 78 6.96 3.42 5.67
C LEU A 78 5.57 3.14 5.10
N MET A 79 5.35 3.56 3.86
CA MET A 79 4.19 3.22 3.05
C MET A 79 4.52 2.06 2.13
N MET A 80 3.84 0.92 2.31
CA MET A 80 3.95 -0.23 1.42
C MET A 80 2.67 -0.37 0.57
N LEU A 81 2.80 -0.16 -0.74
CA LEU A 81 1.74 -0.43 -1.70
C LEU A 81 1.85 -1.88 -2.19
N ILE A 82 0.81 -2.68 -1.94
CA ILE A 82 0.73 -4.07 -2.44
C ILE A 82 -0.44 -4.14 -3.42
N THR A 83 -0.15 -4.43 -4.68
CA THR A 83 -1.19 -4.53 -5.73
C THR A 83 -0.89 -5.64 -6.72
N ASP A 84 -1.93 -6.36 -7.14
CA ASP A 84 -1.89 -7.34 -8.22
C ASP A 84 -2.59 -6.86 -9.50
N GLY A 85 -3.12 -5.63 -9.50
CA GLY A 85 -3.85 -5.02 -10.60
C GLY A 85 -3.19 -3.75 -11.15
N ILE A 86 -3.61 -3.36 -12.35
CA ILE A 86 -3.32 -2.05 -12.95
C ILE A 86 -4.33 -1.02 -12.44
N PRO A 87 -4.00 0.28 -12.40
CA PRO A 87 -4.98 1.33 -12.17
C PRO A 87 -6.14 1.25 -13.17
N THR A 88 -7.39 1.27 -12.69
CA THR A 88 -8.58 1.15 -13.56
C THR A 88 -9.60 2.27 -13.40
N VAL A 89 -9.40 3.20 -12.45
CA VAL A 89 -10.29 4.34 -12.21
C VAL A 89 -9.51 5.63 -12.42
N SER A 90 -10.03 6.52 -13.28
CA SER A 90 -9.47 7.85 -13.51
C SER A 90 -10.19 8.88 -12.65
N ASN A 91 -9.43 9.77 -12.02
CA ASN A 91 -9.96 10.89 -11.25
C ASN A 91 -10.06 12.16 -12.11
N SER A 92 -9.10 12.40 -13.01
CA SER A 92 -8.95 13.73 -13.64
C SER A 92 -8.47 13.69 -15.08
N SER A 93 -7.54 12.80 -15.44
CA SER A 93 -6.87 12.84 -16.76
C SER A 93 -7.49 11.93 -17.83
N MET A 94 -8.63 11.28 -17.54
CA MET A 94 -9.20 10.16 -18.30
C MET A 94 -8.26 8.95 -18.45
N ASP A 95 -7.06 9.00 -17.86
CA ASP A 95 -6.05 7.96 -17.87
C ASP A 95 -5.73 7.56 -16.40
N PRO A 96 -6.26 6.41 -15.94
CA PRO A 96 -6.03 5.91 -14.58
C PRO A 96 -4.55 5.73 -14.21
N VAL A 97 -3.70 5.39 -15.19
CA VAL A 97 -2.27 5.19 -14.98
C VAL A 97 -1.59 6.53 -14.75
N LYS A 98 -1.89 7.52 -15.58
CA LYS A 98 -1.35 8.87 -15.44
C LYS A 98 -1.78 9.51 -14.12
N ASP A 99 -3.02 9.30 -13.71
CA ASP A 99 -3.52 9.76 -12.41
C ASP A 99 -2.75 9.11 -11.25
N ALA A 100 -2.49 7.80 -11.31
CA ALA A 100 -1.71 7.10 -10.28
C ALA A 100 -0.25 7.60 -10.21
N ILE A 101 0.37 7.88 -11.35
CA ILE A 101 1.72 8.46 -11.42
C ILE A 101 1.75 9.86 -10.79
N ASN A 102 0.78 10.72 -11.12
CA ASN A 102 0.71 12.06 -10.54
C ASN A 102 0.48 12.00 -9.02
N ALA A 103 -0.34 11.06 -8.54
CA ALA A 103 -0.53 10.82 -7.11
C ALA A 103 0.77 10.34 -6.45
N ALA A 104 1.54 9.47 -7.11
CA ALA A 104 2.81 8.97 -6.58
C ALA A 104 3.84 10.08 -6.35
N ARG A 105 3.90 11.12 -7.21
CA ARG A 105 4.78 12.29 -6.99
C ARG A 105 4.57 12.95 -5.64
N LYS A 106 3.32 13.00 -5.17
CA LYS A 106 2.95 13.59 -3.88
C LYS A 106 3.54 12.81 -2.70
N ILE A 107 3.84 11.51 -2.86
CA ILE A 107 4.53 10.70 -1.86
C ILE A 107 5.95 11.25 -1.65
N ALA A 108 6.68 11.49 -2.74
CA ALA A 108 8.04 12.03 -2.70
C ALA A 108 8.05 13.46 -2.14
N GLU A 109 7.12 14.33 -2.55
CA GLU A 109 6.97 15.70 -2.03
C GLU A 109 6.78 15.73 -0.51
N LYS A 110 6.16 14.70 0.06
CA LYS A 110 5.90 14.56 1.50
C LYS A 110 7.00 13.80 2.24
N ASN A 111 8.07 13.40 1.56
CA ASN A 111 9.20 12.65 2.12
C ASN A 111 8.77 11.37 2.87
N ILE A 112 7.81 10.63 2.31
CA ILE A 112 7.35 9.35 2.86
C ILE A 112 8.21 8.23 2.27
N TYR A 113 8.73 7.36 3.14
CA TYR A 113 9.50 6.21 2.70
C TYR A 113 8.55 5.22 2.03
N PHE A 114 8.78 4.92 0.75
CA PHE A 114 7.81 4.24 -0.10
C PHE A 114 8.37 2.95 -0.69
N SER A 115 7.55 1.90 -0.65
CA SER A 115 7.84 0.63 -1.29
C SER A 115 6.62 0.11 -2.02
N CYS A 116 6.81 -0.39 -3.23
CA CYS A 116 5.77 -0.95 -4.08
C CYS A 116 6.05 -2.42 -4.35
N ILE A 117 5.06 -3.27 -4.12
CA ILE A 117 5.11 -4.71 -4.38
C ILE A 117 3.98 -5.06 -5.35
N GLY A 118 4.33 -5.70 -6.46
CA GLY A 118 3.33 -6.17 -7.41
C GLY A 118 3.81 -7.28 -8.33
N LEU A 119 2.99 -7.60 -9.34
CA LEU A 119 3.21 -8.75 -10.20
C LEU A 119 3.83 -8.37 -11.55
N GLN A 120 4.54 -9.33 -12.17
CA GLN A 120 5.18 -9.16 -13.49
C GLN A 120 4.30 -8.50 -14.57
N PRO A 121 3.01 -8.86 -14.73
CA PRO A 121 2.15 -8.25 -15.76
C PRO A 121 2.00 -6.73 -15.63
N ASN A 122 2.18 -6.18 -14.42
CA ASN A 122 1.95 -4.76 -14.12
C ASN A 122 3.27 -3.96 -14.05
N LYS A 123 4.42 -4.61 -14.28
CA LYS A 123 5.76 -4.05 -14.07
C LYS A 123 5.94 -2.65 -14.64
N LYS A 124 5.59 -2.44 -15.91
CA LYS A 124 5.79 -1.16 -16.61
C LYS A 124 5.15 0.03 -15.87
N HIS A 125 3.93 -0.15 -15.35
CA HIS A 125 3.21 0.91 -14.64
C HIS A 125 3.75 1.11 -13.23
N LEU A 126 4.08 0.01 -12.54
CA LEU A 126 4.63 0.06 -11.17
C LEU A 126 6.03 0.66 -11.13
N GLU A 127 6.85 0.45 -12.17
CA GLU A 127 8.15 1.13 -12.35
C GLU A 127 8.00 2.65 -12.38
N GLN A 128 6.98 3.16 -13.08
CA GLN A 128 6.72 4.60 -13.16
C GLN A 128 6.23 5.14 -11.80
N ILE A 129 5.32 4.42 -11.13
CA ILE A 129 4.81 4.80 -9.81
C ILE A 129 5.93 4.81 -8.76
N ALA A 130 6.73 3.76 -8.68
CA ALA A 130 7.84 3.67 -7.74
C ALA A 130 8.89 4.76 -8.00
N LYS A 131 9.24 5.01 -9.26
CA LYS A 131 10.17 6.07 -9.65
C LYS A 131 9.67 7.45 -9.23
N GLU A 132 8.41 7.76 -9.50
CA GLU A 132 7.82 9.09 -9.24
C GLU A 132 7.57 9.31 -7.74
N GLY A 133 7.27 8.23 -7.00
CA GLY A 133 7.23 8.24 -5.54
C GLY A 133 8.60 8.14 -4.85
N GLN A 134 9.71 8.11 -5.61
CA GLN A 134 11.07 7.90 -5.09
C GLN A 134 11.20 6.68 -4.14
N GLY A 135 10.45 5.61 -4.46
CA GLY A 135 10.38 4.41 -3.64
C GLY A 135 11.03 3.19 -4.26
N ASN A 136 11.09 2.12 -3.47
CA ASN A 136 11.58 0.82 -3.90
C ASN A 136 10.49 0.05 -4.68
N LEU A 137 10.90 -0.80 -5.62
CA LEU A 137 9.99 -1.67 -6.38
C LEU A 137 10.39 -3.13 -6.28
N TYR A 138 9.41 -3.96 -5.96
CA TYR A 138 9.51 -5.41 -5.91
C TYR A 138 8.49 -6.03 -6.87
N ILE A 139 8.98 -6.57 -7.98
CA ILE A 139 8.16 -7.35 -8.92
C ILE A 139 8.35 -8.83 -8.63
N VAL A 140 7.26 -9.53 -8.34
CA VAL A 140 7.24 -10.94 -7.96
C VAL A 140 6.32 -11.74 -8.87
N ASP A 141 6.53 -13.05 -8.98
CA ASP A 141 5.64 -13.91 -9.77
C ASP A 141 4.32 -14.17 -9.04
N GLU A 142 4.38 -14.26 -7.70
CA GLU A 142 3.22 -14.42 -6.84
C GLU A 142 3.39 -13.67 -5.51
N LEU A 143 2.31 -13.07 -5.02
CA LEU A 143 2.23 -12.47 -3.69
C LEU A 143 2.12 -13.56 -2.61
N ARG A 144 3.25 -14.24 -2.34
CA ARG A 144 3.39 -15.25 -1.28
C ARG A 144 3.76 -14.60 0.05
N THR A 145 3.27 -15.18 1.14
CA THR A 145 3.41 -14.63 2.50
C THR A 145 4.86 -14.51 2.94
N ASP A 146 5.67 -15.53 2.72
CA ASP A 146 7.11 -15.56 3.04
C ASP A 146 7.86 -14.42 2.36
N LEU A 147 7.57 -14.18 1.08
CA LEU A 147 8.20 -13.14 0.29
C LEU A 147 7.78 -11.74 0.74
N LEU A 148 6.49 -11.55 1.02
CA LEU A 148 5.98 -10.28 1.56
C LEU A 148 6.60 -9.93 2.90
N ILE A 149 6.76 -10.92 3.80
CA ILE A 149 7.43 -10.73 5.10
C ILE A 149 8.90 -10.36 4.90
N HIS A 150 9.61 -11.07 4.02
CA HIS A 150 11.01 -10.79 3.72
C HIS A 150 11.21 -9.36 3.22
N ILE A 151 10.40 -8.93 2.24
CA ILE A 151 10.45 -7.57 1.69
C ILE A 151 10.13 -6.54 2.78
N ALA A 152 9.05 -6.74 3.54
CA ALA A 152 8.65 -5.80 4.58
C ALA A 152 9.73 -5.63 5.67
N ASN A 153 10.37 -6.71 6.11
CA ASN A 153 11.46 -6.61 7.09
C ASN A 153 12.66 -5.85 6.51
N LYS A 154 13.04 -6.15 5.26
CA LYS A 154 14.13 -5.44 4.57
C LYS A 154 13.88 -3.93 4.47
N GLU A 155 12.68 -3.52 4.09
CA GLU A 155 12.32 -2.10 3.99
C GLU A 155 12.31 -1.41 5.35
N ARG A 156 11.81 -2.09 6.39
CA ARG A 156 11.79 -1.55 7.76
C ARG A 156 13.18 -1.36 8.34
N GLU A 157 14.15 -2.20 7.98
CA GLU A 157 15.54 -2.08 8.42
C GLU A 157 16.33 -1.02 7.64
N ALA A 158 15.86 -0.66 6.44
CA ALA A 158 16.50 0.32 5.57
C ALA A 158 15.97 1.77 5.77
N GLN A 159 14.85 1.92 6.48
CA GLN A 159 14.28 3.20 6.92
C GLN A 159 15.04 3.75 8.13
#